data_AF-A0A2W4JPX3-F1
#
_entry.id   AF-A0A2W4JPX3-F1
#
_cell.length_a   1.000
_cell.length_b   1.000
_cell.length_c   1.000
_cell.angle_alpha   90.00
_cell.angle_beta   90.00
_cell.angle_gamma   90.00
#
_symmetry.space_group_name_H-M   'P 1'
#
loop_
_entity.id
_entity.type
_entity.pdbx_description
1 polymer ?
#
loop_
_entity_poly.entity_id
_entity_poly.type
_entity_poly.pdbx_seq_one_letter_code
_entity_poly.pdbx_strand_id
1 'polypeptide(L)'
;MKTATSKKVSAEQQKELFKTLKARFEKNASRHKGIEWDQVQSRLESNADKLWSLSEMERTGGEPDVVEQDKKTGEFIFFDCSAETPKDRRSICFDKEALDSRKEHKPAGNAMDMAAAMGIEMLSEEEYRELQKLGKFDLKTSSWVQTPAAIRKLGGALYCDRRYDTVFLYHNGASSYYAVRGFRGSLRV
;
A
#
# COMPACT_ATOMS: atom_id res chain seq x y z
N MET A 1 -14.14 0.18 -26.67
CA MET A 1 -12.98 0.91 -26.12
C MET A 1 -13.51 2.10 -25.34
N LYS A 2 -13.58 2.02 -24.01
CA LYS A 2 -13.91 3.20 -23.18
C LYS A 2 -12.60 3.95 -22.98
N THR A 3 -12.55 5.18 -23.48
CA THR A 3 -11.45 6.13 -23.30
C THR A 3 -11.15 6.26 -21.80
N ALA A 4 -9.95 5.86 -21.39
CA ALA A 4 -9.47 6.06 -20.03
C ALA A 4 -9.34 7.56 -19.81
N THR A 5 -10.20 8.13 -18.97
CA THR A 5 -10.02 9.47 -18.41
C THR A 5 -8.63 9.51 -17.79
N SER A 6 -7.71 10.32 -18.32
CA SER A 6 -6.34 10.35 -17.80
C SER A 6 -6.38 10.77 -16.33
N LYS A 7 -5.97 9.88 -15.45
CA LYS A 7 -5.92 10.09 -14.00
C LYS A 7 -4.84 11.13 -13.71
N LYS A 8 -5.20 12.41 -13.65
CA LYS A 8 -4.25 13.53 -13.49
C LYS A 8 -4.45 14.25 -12.17
N VAL A 9 -3.35 14.52 -11.49
CA VAL A 9 -3.25 15.38 -10.30
C VAL A 9 -3.10 16.83 -10.77
N SER A 10 -3.87 17.78 -10.22
CA SER A 10 -3.75 19.20 -10.58
C SER A 10 -2.38 19.77 -10.20
N ALA A 11 -1.94 20.86 -10.81
CA ALA A 11 -0.63 21.46 -10.51
C ALA A 11 -0.49 21.83 -9.01
N GLU A 12 -1.57 22.34 -8.41
CA GLU A 12 -1.62 22.68 -6.98
C GLU A 12 -1.51 21.42 -6.11
N GLN A 13 -2.25 20.36 -6.46
CA GLN A 13 -2.20 19.08 -5.76
C GLN A 13 -0.81 18.43 -5.89
N GLN A 14 -0.16 18.53 -7.05
CA GLN A 14 1.21 18.03 -7.25
C GLN A 14 2.20 18.77 -6.36
N LYS A 15 2.10 20.10 -6.29
CA LYS A 15 2.96 20.92 -5.43
C LYS A 15 2.83 20.55 -3.95
N GLU A 16 1.61 20.40 -3.46
CA GLU A 16 1.37 20.00 -2.07
C GLU A 16 1.81 18.55 -1.80
N LEU A 17 1.62 17.64 -2.77
CA LEU A 17 2.10 16.27 -2.68
C LEU A 17 3.64 16.23 -2.59
N PHE A 18 4.36 16.91 -3.48
CA PHE A 18 5.82 16.96 -3.43
C PHE A 18 6.35 17.56 -2.13
N LYS A 19 5.73 18.64 -1.65
CA LYS A 19 6.06 19.22 -0.34
C LYS A 19 5.92 18.19 0.79
N THR A 20 4.82 17.44 0.78
CA THR A 20 4.53 16.42 1.80
C THR A 20 5.51 15.25 1.72
N LEU A 21 5.73 14.71 0.52
CA LEU A 21 6.66 13.60 0.29
C LEU A 21 8.10 14.00 0.65
N LYS A 22 8.56 15.20 0.24
CA LYS A 22 9.90 15.69 0.56
C LYS A 22 10.13 15.82 2.05
N ALA A 23 9.20 16.47 2.76
CA ALA A 23 9.30 16.65 4.20
C ALA A 23 9.31 15.28 4.94
N ARG A 24 8.55 14.30 4.45
CA ARG A 24 8.54 12.94 4.99
C ARG A 24 9.86 12.21 4.72
N PHE A 25 10.36 12.29 3.49
CA PHE A 25 11.63 11.70 3.09
C PHE A 25 12.76 12.23 3.99
N GLU A 26 12.94 13.54 4.07
CA GLU A 26 13.98 14.17 4.91
C GLU A 26 13.86 13.78 6.39
N LYS A 27 12.64 13.73 6.94
CA LYS A 27 12.39 13.31 8.32
C LYS A 27 12.77 11.84 8.57
N ASN A 28 12.66 10.99 7.55
CA ASN A 28 12.86 9.55 7.63
C ASN A 28 14.15 9.08 6.95
N ALA A 29 15.19 9.92 6.89
CA ALA A 29 16.49 9.66 6.24
C ALA A 29 17.09 8.25 6.50
N SER A 30 16.80 7.66 7.67
CA SER A 30 17.22 6.30 8.00
C SER A 30 16.68 5.20 7.07
N ARG A 31 15.56 5.43 6.38
CA ARG A 31 14.87 4.46 5.51
C ARG A 31 15.51 4.34 4.12
N HIS A 32 16.15 5.39 3.62
CA HIS A 32 16.58 5.50 2.22
C HIS A 32 18.04 6.00 2.12
N LYS A 33 18.94 5.31 2.84
CA LYS A 33 20.36 5.65 2.83
C LYS A 33 20.95 5.61 1.42
N GLY A 34 21.56 6.72 1.00
CA GLY A 34 22.21 6.84 -0.30
C GLY A 34 21.26 7.14 -1.46
N ILE A 35 19.99 7.46 -1.18
CA ILE A 35 19.03 7.96 -2.16
C ILE A 35 18.90 9.47 -1.97
N GLU A 36 19.03 10.23 -3.06
CA GLU A 36 18.86 11.67 -3.05
C GLU A 36 17.44 12.04 -3.49
N TRP A 37 16.80 12.94 -2.74
CA TRP A 37 15.41 13.36 -3.02
C TRP A 37 15.22 13.88 -4.45
N ASP A 38 16.19 14.64 -4.97
CA ASP A 38 16.08 15.23 -6.31
C ASP A 38 15.97 14.16 -7.40
N GLN A 39 16.59 12.99 -7.22
CA GLN A 39 16.46 11.86 -8.15
C GLN A 39 15.03 11.27 -8.11
N VAL A 40 14.47 11.13 -6.91
CA VAL A 40 13.10 10.65 -6.69
C VAL A 40 12.10 11.62 -7.32
N GLN A 41 12.28 12.92 -7.07
CA GLN A 41 11.41 13.96 -7.60
C GLN A 41 11.45 13.99 -9.14
N SER A 42 12.62 14.01 -9.77
CA SER A 42 12.73 13.99 -11.25
C SER A 42 12.08 12.74 -11.87
N ARG A 43 12.20 11.58 -11.20
CA ARG A 43 11.52 10.35 -11.63
C ARG A 43 9.99 10.51 -11.54
N LEU A 44 9.47 11.11 -10.48
CA LEU A 44 8.03 11.33 -10.31
C LEU A 44 7.45 12.36 -11.29
N GLU A 45 8.17 13.45 -11.57
CA GLU A 45 7.76 14.49 -12.51
C GLU A 45 7.58 13.96 -13.94
N SER A 46 8.34 12.91 -14.32
CA SER A 46 8.22 12.23 -15.61
C SER A 46 7.14 11.12 -15.64
N ASN A 47 6.49 10.81 -14.52
CA ASN A 47 5.55 9.68 -14.39
C ASN A 47 4.21 10.10 -13.77
N ALA A 48 3.37 10.74 -14.57
CA ALA A 48 2.06 11.28 -14.12
C ALA A 48 1.14 10.23 -13.46
N ASP A 49 1.12 8.99 -13.97
CA ASP A 49 0.29 7.91 -13.40
C ASP A 49 0.79 7.46 -12.02
N LYS A 50 2.11 7.48 -11.81
CA LYS A 50 2.73 7.16 -10.51
C LYS A 50 2.48 8.27 -9.50
N LEU A 51 2.53 9.52 -9.95
CA LEU A 51 2.18 10.68 -9.12
C LEU A 51 0.72 10.64 -8.69
N TRP A 52 -0.19 10.23 -9.59
CA TRP A 52 -1.58 9.98 -9.24
C TRP A 52 -1.73 8.86 -8.21
N SER A 53 -1.02 7.75 -8.39
CA SER A 53 -1.05 6.62 -7.46
C SER A 53 -0.57 7.04 -6.06
N LEU A 54 0.52 7.82 -5.96
CA LEU A 54 1.00 8.38 -4.69
C LEU A 54 0.02 9.36 -4.07
N SER A 55 -0.66 10.18 -4.89
CA SER A 55 -1.70 11.09 -4.38
C SER A 55 -2.84 10.32 -3.73
N GLU A 56 -3.25 9.17 -4.30
CA GLU A 56 -4.28 8.31 -3.72
C GLU A 56 -3.77 7.59 -2.46
N MET A 57 -2.51 7.16 -2.46
CA MET A 57 -1.88 6.58 -1.28
C MET A 57 -1.89 7.58 -0.11
N GLU A 58 -1.48 8.82 -0.37
CA GLU A 58 -1.51 9.92 0.60
C GLU A 58 -2.93 10.22 1.07
N ARG A 59 -3.87 10.41 0.13
CA ARG A 59 -5.29 10.75 0.40
C ARG A 59 -5.96 9.76 1.35
N THR A 60 -5.60 8.49 1.27
CA THR A 60 -6.19 7.41 2.07
C THR A 60 -5.43 7.13 3.36
N GLY A 61 -4.42 7.94 3.72
CA GLY A 61 -3.65 7.84 4.96
C GLY A 61 -2.50 6.83 4.90
N GLY A 62 -1.97 6.59 3.70
CA GLY A 62 -0.84 5.70 3.45
C GLY A 62 0.49 6.18 4.01
N GLU A 63 0.68 7.49 4.01
CA GLU A 63 1.99 8.13 4.24
C GLU A 63 3.10 7.45 3.42
N PRO A 64 2.95 7.36 2.08
CA PRO A 64 3.93 6.70 1.22
C PRO A 64 5.32 7.33 1.37
N ASP A 65 6.34 6.49 1.43
CA ASP A 65 7.74 6.90 1.58
C ASP A 65 8.65 5.92 0.82
N VAL A 66 9.84 6.38 0.43
CA VAL A 66 10.83 5.55 -0.26
C VAL A 66 11.48 4.61 0.75
N VAL A 67 11.46 3.32 0.44
CA VAL A 67 12.02 2.25 1.29
C VAL A 67 13.24 1.57 0.68
N GLU A 68 13.34 1.56 -0.64
CA GLU A 68 14.41 0.90 -1.36
C GLU A 68 14.55 1.48 -2.78
N GLN A 69 15.73 1.33 -3.37
CA GLN A 69 15.93 1.47 -4.81
C GLN A 69 16.36 0.12 -5.39
N ASP A 70 15.61 -0.36 -6.39
CA ASP A 70 15.94 -1.59 -7.08
C ASP A 70 17.26 -1.41 -7.84
N LYS A 71 18.30 -2.15 -7.46
CA LYS A 71 19.64 -2.01 -8.04
C LYS A 71 19.72 -2.42 -9.51
N LYS A 72 18.77 -3.21 -10.01
CA LYS A 72 18.76 -3.70 -11.39
C LYS A 72 18.05 -2.73 -12.30
N THR A 73 16.89 -2.22 -11.87
CA THR A 73 16.05 -1.34 -12.71
C THR A 73 16.28 0.14 -12.43
N GLY A 74 16.86 0.48 -11.28
CA GLY A 74 17.00 1.85 -10.79
C GLY A 74 15.69 2.45 -10.25
N GLU A 75 14.61 1.67 -10.22
CA GLU A 75 13.30 2.11 -9.75
C GLU A 75 13.30 2.37 -8.25
N PHE A 76 12.57 3.40 -7.84
CA PHE A 76 12.32 3.68 -6.43
C PHE A 76 11.07 2.92 -5.98
N ILE A 77 11.18 2.24 -4.85
CA ILE A 77 10.10 1.48 -4.24
C ILE A 77 9.52 2.29 -3.10
N PHE A 78 8.22 2.55 -3.18
CA PHE A 78 7.44 3.20 -2.14
C PHE A 78 6.54 2.19 -1.44
N PHE A 79 6.51 2.24 -0.11
CA PHE A 79 5.48 1.55 0.68
C PHE A 79 4.63 2.56 1.47
N ASP A 80 3.41 2.17 1.84
CA ASP A 80 2.68 2.88 2.90
C ASP A 80 3.43 2.74 4.24
N CYS A 81 3.93 3.87 4.75
CA CYS A 81 4.72 3.94 5.97
C CYS A 81 3.98 4.62 7.14
N SER A 82 2.65 4.72 7.08
CA SER A 82 1.84 5.15 8.22
C SER A 82 1.92 4.13 9.37
N ALA A 83 1.87 4.59 10.63
CA ALA A 83 2.11 3.73 11.79
C ALA A 83 1.17 2.50 11.89
N GLU A 84 -0.08 2.66 11.46
CA GLU A 84 -1.11 1.61 11.42
C GLU A 84 -1.73 1.58 10.04
N THR A 85 -2.20 0.41 9.59
CA THR A 85 -2.84 0.18 8.29
C THR A 85 -3.77 1.34 7.91
N PRO A 86 -3.72 1.93 6.71
CA PRO A 86 -4.47 3.16 6.40
C PRO A 86 -5.97 3.05 6.73
N LYS A 87 -6.51 3.98 7.54
CA LYS A 87 -7.87 3.90 8.12
C LYS A 87 -8.96 3.76 7.05
N ASP A 88 -8.82 4.50 5.96
CA ASP A 88 -9.79 4.54 4.87
C ASP A 88 -9.69 3.33 3.93
N ARG A 89 -8.80 2.37 4.26
CA ARG A 89 -8.62 1.09 3.56
C ARG A 89 -8.92 -0.11 4.46
N ARG A 90 -9.60 0.08 5.59
CA ARG A 90 -9.95 -0.98 6.54
C ARG A 90 -11.41 -1.44 6.39
N SER A 91 -11.79 -2.49 7.11
CA SER A 91 -13.14 -3.06 7.13
C SER A 91 -13.58 -3.61 5.78
N ILE A 92 -12.62 -4.17 5.04
CA ILE A 92 -12.80 -4.72 3.71
C ILE A 92 -12.33 -6.18 3.63
N CYS A 93 -12.97 -6.94 2.76
CA CYS A 93 -12.59 -8.32 2.47
C CYS A 93 -11.42 -8.36 1.46
N PHE A 94 -10.93 -9.56 1.15
CA PHE A 94 -9.71 -9.70 0.36
C PHE A 94 -9.90 -9.31 -1.11
N ASP A 95 -10.87 -9.91 -1.81
CA ASP A 95 -11.08 -9.70 -3.25
C ASP A 95 -12.57 -9.67 -3.66
N LYS A 96 -12.82 -9.54 -4.97
CA LYS A 96 -14.16 -9.41 -5.53
C LYS A 96 -15.03 -10.66 -5.35
N GLU A 97 -14.47 -11.85 -5.55
CA GLU A 97 -15.20 -13.10 -5.34
C GLU A 97 -15.60 -13.27 -3.87
N ALA A 98 -14.70 -12.91 -2.95
CA ALA A 98 -14.97 -12.87 -1.52
C ALA A 98 -16.09 -11.88 -1.17
N LEU A 99 -16.10 -10.69 -1.78
CA LEU A 99 -17.16 -9.69 -1.62
C LEU A 99 -18.52 -10.22 -2.11
N ASP A 100 -18.54 -10.87 -3.27
CA ASP A 100 -19.76 -11.39 -3.90
C ASP A 100 -20.35 -12.59 -3.17
N SER A 101 -19.50 -13.42 -2.53
CA SER A 101 -19.92 -14.59 -1.76
C SER A 101 -20.77 -14.25 -0.53
N ARG A 102 -20.66 -13.03 -0.01
CA ARG A 102 -21.42 -12.58 1.16
C ARG A 102 -22.87 -12.30 0.79
N LYS A 103 -23.81 -12.77 1.61
CA LYS A 103 -25.24 -12.44 1.48
C LYS A 103 -25.65 -11.28 2.38
N GLU A 104 -25.10 -11.26 3.59
CA GLU A 104 -25.41 -10.28 4.64
C GLU A 104 -24.13 -9.59 5.11
N HIS A 105 -24.26 -8.35 5.61
CA HIS A 105 -23.15 -7.52 6.07
C HIS A 105 -22.01 -7.46 5.04
N LYS A 106 -22.30 -7.02 3.82
CA LYS A 106 -21.27 -6.81 2.80
C LYS A 106 -20.38 -5.62 3.20
N PRO A 107 -19.05 -5.75 3.19
CA PRO A 107 -18.17 -4.61 3.37
C PRO A 107 -18.29 -3.65 2.18
N ALA A 108 -17.82 -2.42 2.34
CA ALA A 108 -17.90 -1.40 1.30
C ALA A 108 -17.05 -1.72 0.05
N GLY A 109 -16.10 -2.65 0.16
CA GLY A 109 -15.21 -3.04 -0.93
C GLY A 109 -14.28 -4.19 -0.55
N ASN A 110 -13.24 -4.37 -1.37
CA ASN A 110 -12.21 -5.37 -1.18
C ASN A 110 -10.81 -4.81 -1.45
N ALA A 111 -9.78 -5.45 -0.88
CA ALA A 111 -8.41 -4.95 -0.90
C ALA A 111 -7.82 -4.93 -2.32
N MET A 112 -7.99 -6.01 -3.09
CA MET A 112 -7.41 -6.13 -4.43
C MET A 112 -7.96 -5.07 -5.39
N ASP A 113 -9.28 -4.85 -5.42
CA ASP A 113 -9.89 -3.86 -6.30
C ASP A 113 -9.51 -2.43 -5.88
N MET A 114 -9.41 -2.15 -4.56
CA MET A 114 -8.96 -0.84 -4.08
C MET A 114 -7.51 -0.57 -4.47
N ALA A 115 -6.60 -1.54 -4.32
CA ALA A 115 -5.21 -1.42 -4.74
C ALA A 115 -5.11 -1.20 -6.26
N ALA A 116 -5.84 -2.00 -7.06
CA ALA A 116 -5.87 -1.88 -8.50
C ALA A 116 -6.45 -0.53 -8.97
N ALA A 117 -7.51 -0.04 -8.32
CA ALA A 117 -8.09 1.26 -8.62
C ALA A 117 -7.05 2.39 -8.42
N MET A 118 -6.24 2.28 -7.36
CA MET A 118 -5.16 3.20 -7.00
C MET A 118 -3.87 3.01 -7.82
N GLY A 119 -3.78 1.99 -8.67
CA GLY A 119 -2.58 1.74 -9.49
C GLY A 119 -1.37 1.23 -8.67
N ILE A 120 -1.64 0.60 -7.53
CA ILE A 120 -0.63 0.07 -6.60
C ILE A 120 -0.81 -1.43 -6.43
N GLU A 121 0.22 -2.09 -5.92
CA GLU A 121 0.14 -3.48 -5.48
C GLU A 121 -0.07 -3.55 -3.98
N MET A 122 -0.69 -4.63 -3.49
CA MET A 122 -0.63 -4.94 -2.06
C MET A 122 0.74 -5.49 -1.71
N LEU A 123 1.23 -5.23 -0.49
CA LEU A 123 2.48 -5.82 -0.02
C LEU A 123 2.42 -7.36 -0.06
N SER A 124 3.52 -8.00 -0.46
CA SER A 124 3.76 -9.41 -0.18
C SER A 124 4.09 -9.62 1.31
N GLU A 125 4.18 -10.88 1.76
CA GLU A 125 4.65 -11.17 3.12
C GLU A 125 6.09 -10.67 3.32
N GLU A 126 6.95 -10.89 2.33
CA GLU A 126 8.35 -10.47 2.34
C GLU A 126 8.45 -8.95 2.43
N GLU A 127 7.73 -8.21 1.58
CA GLU A 127 7.69 -6.75 1.62
C GLU A 127 7.16 -6.22 2.96
N TYR A 128 6.14 -6.88 3.53
CA TYR A 128 5.64 -6.55 4.87
C TYR A 128 6.71 -6.75 5.95
N ARG A 129 7.52 -7.81 5.86
CA ARG A 129 8.63 -8.06 6.79
C ARG A 129 9.76 -7.03 6.60
N GLU A 130 10.06 -6.63 5.38
CA GLU A 130 11.03 -5.56 5.09
C GLU A 130 10.57 -4.22 5.68
N LEU A 131 9.29 -3.85 5.51
CA LEU A 131 8.71 -2.66 6.14
C LEU A 131 8.97 -2.65 7.66
N GLN A 132 8.82 -3.80 8.32
CA GLN A 132 8.98 -3.92 9.78
C GLN A 132 10.43 -3.80 10.27
N LYS A 133 11.42 -3.80 9.37
CA LYS A 133 12.82 -3.46 9.70
C LYS A 133 13.03 -1.94 9.74
N LEU A 134 12.18 -1.17 9.09
CA LEU A 134 12.25 0.30 9.02
C LEU A 134 11.53 1.00 10.18
N GLY A 135 10.77 0.25 10.97
CA GLY A 135 9.99 0.78 12.08
C GLY A 135 9.01 -0.25 12.63
N LYS A 136 8.23 0.18 13.63
CA LYS A 136 7.17 -0.65 14.23
C LYS A 136 5.84 -0.23 13.63
N PHE A 137 5.26 -1.11 12.81
CA PHE A 137 4.01 -0.85 12.11
C PHE A 137 2.94 -1.87 12.51
N ASP A 138 1.67 -1.49 12.40
CA ASP A 138 0.50 -2.34 12.68
C ASP A 138 0.52 -2.97 14.08
N LEU A 139 0.81 -2.17 15.11
CA LEU A 139 0.80 -2.61 16.51
C LEU A 139 -0.63 -2.78 17.04
N LYS A 140 -1.63 -2.20 16.37
CA LYS A 140 -3.05 -2.26 16.73
C LYS A 140 -3.92 -2.71 15.57
N THR A 141 -3.40 -2.70 14.35
CA THR A 141 -4.10 -3.17 13.15
C THR A 141 -3.49 -4.45 12.60
N SER A 142 -4.02 -4.89 11.46
CA SER A 142 -3.50 -5.97 10.63
C SER A 142 -3.70 -5.61 9.15
N SER A 143 -2.84 -6.13 8.29
CA SER A 143 -2.88 -5.83 6.86
C SER A 143 -2.98 -7.12 6.07
N TRP A 144 -3.97 -7.22 5.18
CA TRP A 144 -3.97 -8.20 4.10
C TRP A 144 -2.67 -8.08 3.30
N VAL A 145 -2.08 -9.21 2.96
CA VAL A 145 -0.91 -9.32 2.08
C VAL A 145 -1.26 -10.18 0.89
N GLN A 146 -0.42 -10.15 -0.14
CA GLN A 146 -0.61 -11.00 -1.32
C GLN A 146 -0.79 -12.47 -0.90
N THR A 147 -1.83 -13.11 -1.42
CA THR A 147 -2.16 -14.49 -1.08
C THR A 147 -1.81 -15.41 -2.24
N PRO A 148 -1.01 -16.48 -2.03
CA PRO A 148 -0.74 -17.47 -3.05
C PRO A 148 -2.01 -18.08 -3.64
N ALA A 149 -2.04 -18.26 -4.95
CA ALA A 149 -3.21 -18.78 -5.67
C ALA A 149 -3.70 -20.14 -5.14
N ALA A 150 -2.78 -21.00 -4.69
CA ALA A 150 -3.12 -22.30 -4.09
C ALA A 150 -3.95 -22.16 -2.80
N ILE A 151 -3.62 -21.20 -1.93
CA ILE A 151 -4.38 -20.90 -0.71
C ILE A 151 -5.71 -20.25 -1.09
N ARG A 152 -5.67 -19.31 -2.04
CA ARG A 152 -6.88 -18.58 -2.44
C ARG A 152 -7.92 -19.46 -3.11
N LYS A 153 -7.50 -20.45 -3.91
CA LYS A 153 -8.39 -21.45 -4.53
C LYS A 153 -9.17 -22.27 -3.49
N LEU A 154 -8.63 -22.41 -2.28
CA LEU A 154 -9.27 -23.08 -1.15
C LEU A 154 -10.09 -22.12 -0.26
N GLY A 155 -10.26 -20.87 -0.67
CA GLY A 155 -11.04 -19.85 0.02
C GLY A 155 -10.28 -19.04 1.08
N GLY A 156 -8.98 -19.28 1.25
CA GLY A 156 -8.15 -18.59 2.23
C GLY A 156 -7.58 -17.25 1.72
N ALA A 157 -7.21 -16.37 2.65
CA ALA A 157 -6.42 -15.17 2.42
C ALA A 157 -5.46 -14.92 3.59
N LEU A 158 -4.28 -14.39 3.27
CA LEU A 158 -3.19 -14.14 4.22
C LEU A 158 -3.16 -12.69 4.69
N TYR A 159 -2.80 -12.49 5.96
CA TYR A 159 -2.60 -11.17 6.53
C TYR A 159 -1.50 -11.20 7.60
N CYS A 160 -0.91 -10.03 7.84
CA CYS A 160 0.14 -9.86 8.85
C CYS A 160 -0.26 -8.83 9.92
N ASP A 161 0.33 -8.98 11.10
CA ASP A 161 0.44 -7.92 12.11
C ASP A 161 1.78 -8.00 12.86
N ARG A 162 2.03 -7.05 13.76
CA ARG A 162 3.15 -7.10 14.70
C ARG A 162 2.66 -7.15 16.14
N ARG A 163 2.96 -8.23 16.85
CA ARG A 163 2.65 -8.42 18.28
C ARG A 163 3.89 -8.94 18.97
N TYR A 164 4.11 -8.54 20.22
CA TYR A 164 5.28 -8.98 21.01
C TYR A 164 6.61 -8.78 20.25
N ASP A 165 6.73 -7.64 19.56
CA ASP A 165 7.85 -7.29 18.68
C ASP A 165 8.16 -8.30 17.55
N THR A 166 7.19 -9.13 17.20
CA THR A 166 7.31 -10.21 16.21
C THR A 166 6.28 -10.02 15.11
N VAL A 167 6.68 -10.24 13.86
CA VAL A 167 5.78 -10.25 12.70
C VAL A 167 5.14 -11.62 12.57
N PHE A 168 3.83 -11.66 12.69
CA PHE A 168 3.05 -12.88 12.50
C PHE A 168 2.34 -12.86 11.16
N LEU A 169 2.37 -14.02 10.48
CA LEU A 169 1.52 -14.31 9.33
C LEU A 169 0.37 -15.19 9.81
N TYR A 170 -0.84 -14.85 9.39
CA TYR A 170 -2.05 -15.60 9.69
C TYR A 170 -2.86 -15.85 8.42
N HIS A 171 -3.89 -16.66 8.55
CA HIS A 171 -4.90 -16.87 7.51
C HIS A 171 -6.31 -16.61 8.05
N ASN A 172 -7.21 -16.24 7.14
CA ASN A 172 -8.64 -16.23 7.36
C ASN A 172 -9.34 -16.63 6.05
N GLY A 173 -10.66 -16.83 6.08
CA GLY A 173 -11.42 -16.88 4.83
C GLY A 173 -11.33 -15.53 4.10
N ALA A 174 -11.19 -15.54 2.78
CA ALA A 174 -11.03 -14.33 1.97
C ALA A 174 -12.19 -13.33 2.15
N SER A 175 -13.38 -13.81 2.48
CA SER A 175 -14.58 -12.99 2.76
C SER A 175 -14.58 -12.34 4.14
N SER A 176 -13.67 -12.72 5.05
CA SER A 176 -13.56 -12.12 6.38
C SER A 176 -13.19 -10.64 6.28
N TYR A 177 -13.67 -9.81 7.20
CA TYR A 177 -13.22 -8.43 7.33
C TYR A 177 -13.39 -7.98 8.78
N TYR A 178 -12.52 -7.08 9.22
CA TYR A 178 -12.48 -6.59 10.60
C TYR A 178 -12.21 -5.10 10.61
N ALA A 179 -12.72 -4.40 11.63
CA ALA A 179 -12.57 -2.93 11.77
C ALA A 179 -11.10 -2.47 11.74
N VAL A 180 -10.19 -3.34 12.22
CA VAL A 180 -8.76 -3.09 12.31
C VAL A 180 -7.95 -3.76 11.20
N ARG A 181 -8.60 -4.33 10.17
CA ARG A 181 -7.93 -4.97 9.03
C ARG A 181 -8.15 -4.22 7.74
N GLY A 182 -7.06 -3.92 7.04
CA GLY A 182 -7.04 -3.29 5.72
C GLY A 182 -5.92 -3.86 4.87
N PHE A 183 -5.23 -3.03 4.10
CA PHE A 183 -4.01 -3.41 3.37
C PHE A 183 -3.03 -2.24 3.30
N ARG A 184 -1.76 -2.57 3.07
CA ARG A 184 -0.69 -1.63 2.73
C ARG A 184 -0.30 -1.81 1.27
N GLY A 185 0.09 -0.73 0.63
CA GLY A 185 0.43 -0.63 -0.78
C GLY A 185 1.93 -0.55 -1.04
N SER A 186 2.33 -1.07 -2.20
CA SER A 186 3.64 -0.94 -2.84
C SER A 186 3.50 -0.25 -4.19
N LEU A 187 4.43 0.65 -4.51
CA LEU A 187 4.52 1.30 -5.81
C LEU A 187 5.97 1.42 -6.25
N ARG A 188 6.28 0.90 -7.44
CA ARG A 188 7.55 1.11 -8.13
C ARG A 188 7.45 2.30 -9.09
N VAL A 189 8.47 3.16 -9.09
CA VAL A 189 8.56 4.42 -9.85
C VAL A 189 9.89 4.50 -10.60
#